data_AF-A0A8D4UTC2-F1
#
_entry.id   AF-A0A8D4UTC2-F1
#
_cell.length_a   1.000
_cell.length_b   1.000
_cell.length_c   1.000
_cell.angle_alpha   90.00
_cell.angle_beta   90.00
_cell.angle_gamma   90.00
#
_symmetry.space_group_name_H-M   'P 1'
#
loop_
_entity.id
_entity.type
_entity.pdbx_description
1 polymer ?
#
loop_
_entity_poly.entity_id
_entity_poly.type
_entity_poly.pdbx_seq_one_letter_code
_entity_poly.pdbx_strand_id
1 'polypeptide(L)'
;MPKKMLPIVDKPTIQYIVEEIEASGIEQILIISGHAKRAFEDHFDSSPELEQHLYESGKMDLLKEIRHVASVKVHYTRQQYMRGPGDAILCAKEFMDGEPFGVILGDDVVYTGDGEPALKQLMDQYEKTGGAVIGCQRVREEQVSSYGIIDGVKTEDPDLVKVLDMIEKPSIEEAPSRIAALGRYVITPEIFKILEQTKPGKGGEIQLTDALRVMAKNGNVYAYNFKGKRYDTGNKLGYLKAMVEFALRREDIGPGFREYLKTLEL
;
A
#
# COMPACT_ATOMS: atom_id res chain seq x y z
N MET A 1 5.34 9.21 17.95
CA MET A 1 5.70 8.23 16.91
C MET A 1 4.62 8.24 15.82
N PRO A 2 4.98 8.35 14.53
CA PRO A 2 4.00 8.27 13.43
C PRO A 2 3.26 6.93 13.41
N LYS A 3 1.99 6.91 12.97
CA LYS A 3 1.19 5.67 12.92
C LYS A 3 1.85 4.54 12.12
N LYS A 4 2.54 4.85 11.02
CA LYS A 4 3.20 3.86 10.16
C LYS A 4 4.49 3.29 10.78
N MET A 5 4.92 3.85 11.91
CA MET A 5 5.99 3.31 12.75
C MET A 5 5.44 2.38 13.85
N LEU A 6 4.12 2.19 13.97
CA LEU A 6 3.58 1.18 14.87
C LEU A 6 4.02 -0.22 14.38
N PRO A 7 4.63 -1.04 15.25
CA PRO A 7 5.13 -2.34 14.85
C PRO A 7 3.98 -3.35 14.69
N ILE A 8 4.06 -4.22 13.71
CA ILE A 8 3.33 -5.48 13.70
C ILE A 8 4.30 -6.52 14.25
N VAL A 9 4.04 -6.93 15.49
CA VAL A 9 4.91 -7.72 16.36
C VAL A 9 6.15 -6.93 16.78
N ASP A 10 7.17 -6.87 15.95
CA ASP A 10 8.47 -6.20 16.19
C ASP A 10 8.95 -5.35 15.01
N LYS A 11 8.34 -5.51 13.83
CA LYS A 11 8.69 -4.77 12.62
C LYS A 11 7.72 -3.62 12.36
N PRO A 12 8.18 -2.37 12.13
CA PRO A 12 7.32 -1.25 11.76
C PRO A 12 6.48 -1.51 10.52
N THR A 13 5.24 -1.05 10.52
CA THR A 13 4.30 -1.20 9.37
C THR A 13 4.92 -0.74 8.04
N ILE A 14 5.65 0.38 8.06
CA ILE A 14 6.30 0.92 6.86
C ILE A 14 7.38 0.00 6.28
N GLN A 15 8.06 -0.79 7.11
CA GLN A 15 9.10 -1.70 6.64
C GLN A 15 8.50 -2.84 5.82
N TYR A 16 7.36 -3.41 6.22
CA TYR A 16 6.64 -4.40 5.41
C TYR A 16 6.27 -3.86 4.02
N ILE A 17 5.93 -2.58 3.94
CA ILE A 17 5.60 -1.92 2.68
C ILE A 17 6.84 -1.77 1.80
N VAL A 18 7.96 -1.33 2.38
CA VAL A 18 9.23 -1.19 1.65
C VAL A 18 9.74 -2.55 1.16
N GLU A 19 9.66 -3.59 2.01
CA GLU A 19 10.02 -4.96 1.63
C GLU A 19 9.16 -5.48 0.46
N GLU A 20 7.86 -5.16 0.41
CA GLU A 20 7.00 -5.49 -0.73
C GLU A 20 7.47 -4.77 -2.03
N ILE A 21 7.86 -3.50 -1.91
CA ILE A 21 8.34 -2.69 -3.05
C ILE A 21 9.64 -3.26 -3.60
N GLU A 22 10.62 -3.54 -2.74
CA GLU A 22 11.90 -4.15 -3.13
C GLU A 22 11.73 -5.54 -3.72
N ALA A 23 10.89 -6.38 -3.10
CA ALA A 23 10.57 -7.70 -3.62
C ALA A 23 9.85 -7.66 -4.98
N SER A 24 9.25 -6.51 -5.34
CA SER A 24 8.65 -6.27 -6.66
C SER A 24 9.67 -5.81 -7.71
N GLY A 25 10.94 -5.61 -7.33
CA GLY A 25 12.03 -5.18 -8.21
C GLY A 25 12.15 -3.66 -8.37
N ILE A 26 11.52 -2.88 -7.50
CA ILE A 26 11.62 -1.42 -7.53
C ILE A 26 12.85 -0.95 -6.75
N GLU A 27 13.68 -0.12 -7.38
CA GLU A 27 14.96 0.33 -6.82
C GLU A 27 14.90 1.69 -6.11
N GLN A 28 13.89 2.51 -6.40
CA GLN A 28 13.77 3.87 -5.88
C GLN A 28 12.40 4.08 -5.26
N ILE A 29 12.38 4.51 -4.00
CA ILE A 29 11.16 4.70 -3.23
C ILE A 29 11.03 6.16 -2.86
N LEU A 30 9.89 6.79 -3.19
CA LEU A 30 9.57 8.13 -2.71
C LEU A 30 8.52 8.07 -1.60
N ILE A 31 8.90 8.48 -0.40
CA ILE A 31 7.97 8.66 0.72
C ILE A 31 7.47 10.10 0.75
N ILE A 32 6.16 10.24 0.51
CA ILE A 32 5.46 11.53 0.60
C ILE A 32 4.89 11.66 2.00
N SER A 33 5.32 12.70 2.72
CA SER A 33 4.97 12.86 4.13
C SER A 33 4.48 14.27 4.46
N GLY A 34 3.58 14.38 5.44
CA GLY A 34 3.20 15.66 6.04
C GLY A 34 4.23 16.13 7.08
N HIS A 35 3.86 17.06 7.95
CA HIS A 35 4.76 17.57 9.00
C HIS A 35 5.27 16.50 9.99
N ALA A 36 6.54 16.67 10.40
CA ALA A 36 7.20 16.03 11.53
C ALA A 36 7.30 14.48 11.51
N LYS A 37 8.12 13.93 10.60
CA LYS A 37 8.30 12.47 10.49
C LYS A 37 9.75 11.99 10.35
N ARG A 38 10.67 12.62 11.10
CA ARG A 38 12.08 12.20 11.21
C ARG A 38 12.25 10.71 11.51
N ALA A 39 11.31 10.12 12.26
CA ALA A 39 11.32 8.68 12.55
C ALA A 39 11.26 7.76 11.32
N PHE A 40 10.74 8.21 10.16
CA PHE A 40 10.85 7.41 8.92
C PHE A 40 12.23 7.52 8.29
N GLU A 41 12.82 8.72 8.33
CA GLU A 41 14.18 8.97 7.84
C GLU A 41 15.17 8.15 8.69
N ASP A 42 15.10 8.28 10.02
CA ASP A 42 15.98 7.57 10.96
C ASP A 42 15.84 6.03 10.87
N HIS A 43 14.68 5.50 10.46
CA HIS A 43 14.46 4.04 10.36
C HIS A 43 15.18 3.42 9.16
N PHE A 44 15.26 4.14 8.05
CA PHE A 44 15.91 3.68 6.81
C PHE A 44 17.33 4.27 6.65
N ASP A 45 17.85 4.95 7.67
CA ASP A 45 19.23 5.44 7.71
C ASP A 45 20.14 4.47 8.47
N SER A 46 21.43 4.58 8.21
CA SER A 46 22.47 3.84 8.93
C SER A 46 22.50 4.23 10.42
N SER A 47 22.72 3.24 11.29
CA SER A 47 22.89 3.47 12.73
C SER A 47 24.18 2.82 13.22
N PRO A 48 25.34 3.48 13.04
CA PRO A 48 26.65 2.87 13.34
C PRO A 48 26.79 2.39 14.78
N GLU A 49 26.24 3.13 15.75
CA GLU A 49 26.28 2.76 17.17
C GLU A 49 25.49 1.48 17.45
N LEU A 50 24.29 1.35 16.88
CA LEU A 50 23.44 0.17 17.04
C LEU A 50 24.03 -1.04 16.31
N GLU A 51 24.56 -0.84 15.11
CA GLU A 51 25.25 -1.89 14.35
C GLU A 51 26.45 -2.45 15.10
N GLN A 52 27.30 -1.56 15.65
CA GLN A 52 28.45 -1.96 16.44
C GLN A 52 28.03 -2.74 17.69
N HIS A 53 27.00 -2.26 18.40
CA HIS A 53 26.49 -2.94 19.59
C HIS A 53 25.94 -4.35 19.27
N LEU A 54 25.20 -4.51 18.16
CA LEU A 54 24.68 -5.82 17.75
C LEU A 54 25.79 -6.77 17.33
N TYR A 55 26.81 -6.26 16.63
CA TYR A 55 28.00 -7.02 16.26
C TYR A 55 28.76 -7.52 17.49
N GLU A 56 29.04 -6.64 18.45
CA GLU A 56 29.72 -6.99 19.70
C GLU A 56 28.91 -7.97 20.56
N SER A 57 27.57 -7.85 20.52
CA SER A 57 26.66 -8.75 21.24
C SER A 57 26.40 -10.08 20.51
N GLY A 58 27.01 -10.32 19.35
CA GLY A 58 26.84 -11.54 18.56
C GLY A 58 25.44 -11.70 17.92
N LYS A 59 24.64 -10.64 17.87
CA LYS A 59 23.26 -10.65 17.34
C LYS A 59 23.25 -10.45 15.81
N MET A 60 23.84 -11.40 15.09
CA MET A 60 24.14 -11.26 13.67
C MET A 60 22.89 -11.18 12.76
N ASP A 61 21.80 -11.85 13.12
CA ASP A 61 20.55 -11.80 12.33
C ASP A 61 19.92 -10.40 12.38
N LEU A 62 19.84 -9.81 13.57
CA LEU A 62 19.37 -8.44 13.77
C LEU A 62 20.28 -7.42 13.08
N LEU A 63 21.59 -7.62 13.14
CA LEU A 63 22.55 -6.77 12.43
C LEU A 63 22.32 -6.81 10.91
N LYS A 64 22.08 -8.00 10.35
CA LYS A 64 21.79 -8.18 8.93
C LYS A 64 20.50 -7.46 8.54
N GLU A 65 19.46 -7.57 9.36
CA GLU A 65 18.19 -6.88 9.12
C GLU A 65 18.36 -5.36 9.10
N ILE A 66 19.00 -4.78 10.12
CA ILE A 66 19.19 -3.32 10.19
C ILE A 66 20.02 -2.80 9.00
N ARG A 67 21.09 -3.50 8.63
CA ARG A 67 21.90 -3.13 7.46
C ARG A 67 21.13 -3.22 6.15
N HIS A 68 20.25 -4.21 6.02
CA HIS A 68 19.39 -4.33 4.85
C HIS A 68 18.40 -3.15 4.78
N VAL A 69 17.74 -2.81 5.89
CA VAL A 69 16.83 -1.66 5.95
C VAL A 69 17.55 -0.35 5.59
N ALA A 70 18.79 -0.17 6.06
CA ALA A 70 19.61 1.01 5.71
C ALA A 70 20.13 1.02 4.26
N SER A 71 20.09 -0.12 3.55
CA SER A 71 20.55 -0.21 2.17
C SER A 71 19.50 0.24 1.14
N VAL A 72 18.25 0.41 1.57
CA VAL A 72 17.14 0.80 0.70
C VAL A 72 17.27 2.27 0.28
N LYS A 73 17.16 2.55 -1.02
CA LYS A 73 17.20 3.92 -1.55
C LYS A 73 15.83 4.61 -1.38
N VAL A 74 15.69 5.31 -0.27
CA VAL A 74 14.47 6.07 0.05
C VAL A 74 14.70 7.57 -0.13
N HIS A 75 13.84 8.19 -0.93
CA HIS A 75 13.73 9.62 -1.12
C HIS A 75 12.51 10.14 -0.36
N TYR A 76 12.55 11.42 0.02
CA TYR A 76 11.49 12.04 0.80
C TYR A 76 11.05 13.33 0.15
N THR A 77 9.74 13.52 0.07
CA THR A 77 9.15 14.82 -0.27
C THR A 77 8.03 15.15 0.70
N ARG A 78 7.67 16.44 0.75
CA ARG A 78 6.68 16.96 1.69
C ARG A 78 5.41 17.35 0.98
N GLN A 79 4.29 16.79 1.45
CA GLN A 79 2.98 17.34 1.16
C GLN A 79 2.74 18.51 2.12
N GLN A 80 2.75 19.74 1.61
CA GLN A 80 2.67 20.95 2.43
C GLN A 80 1.32 21.10 3.15
N TYR A 81 0.23 20.79 2.44
CA TYR A 81 -1.13 20.88 2.96
C TYR A 81 -1.82 19.54 2.77
N MET A 82 -2.53 19.03 3.77
CA MET A 82 -3.27 17.77 3.66
C MET A 82 -4.52 17.97 2.78
N ARG A 83 -4.32 18.00 1.46
CA ARG A 83 -5.38 18.20 0.46
C ARG A 83 -5.84 16.89 -0.18
N GLY A 84 -5.48 15.76 0.40
CA GLY A 84 -5.91 14.43 -0.05
C GLY A 84 -4.82 13.63 -0.79
N PRO A 85 -5.13 12.38 -1.14
CA PRO A 85 -4.19 11.45 -1.78
C PRO A 85 -3.81 11.85 -3.20
N GLY A 86 -4.70 12.50 -3.95
CA GLY A 86 -4.40 13.00 -5.29
C GLY A 86 -3.37 14.14 -5.27
N ASP A 87 -3.50 15.06 -4.31
CA ASP A 87 -2.51 16.13 -4.09
C ASP A 87 -1.15 15.56 -3.65
N ALA A 88 -1.15 14.51 -2.80
CA ALA A 88 0.09 13.83 -2.42
C ALA A 88 0.80 13.26 -3.66
N ILE A 89 0.08 12.61 -4.57
CA ILE A 89 0.66 12.06 -5.81
C ILE A 89 1.21 13.19 -6.69
N LEU A 90 0.53 14.34 -6.81
CA LEU A 90 1.07 15.49 -7.54
C LEU A 90 2.46 15.93 -7.05
N CYS A 91 2.75 15.84 -5.74
CA CYS A 91 4.07 16.15 -5.19
C CYS A 91 5.19 15.22 -5.70
N ALA A 92 4.86 14.07 -6.28
CA ALA A 92 5.82 13.12 -6.86
C ALA A 92 6.12 13.38 -8.34
N LYS A 93 5.43 14.32 -8.99
CA LYS A 93 5.50 14.51 -10.45
C LYS A 93 6.93 14.66 -10.99
N GLU A 94 7.74 15.49 -10.36
CA GLU A 94 9.13 15.72 -10.77
C GLU A 94 10.02 14.50 -10.54
N PHE A 95 9.75 13.73 -9.48
CA PHE A 95 10.52 12.52 -9.17
C PHE A 95 10.25 11.38 -10.16
N MET A 96 9.01 11.27 -10.65
CA MET A 96 8.63 10.18 -11.56
C MET A 96 9.14 10.36 -12.99
N ASP A 97 9.59 11.56 -13.37
CA ASP A 97 10.22 11.87 -14.66
C ASP A 97 9.50 11.30 -15.92
N GLY A 98 8.16 11.22 -15.87
CA GLY A 98 7.38 10.70 -16.99
C GLY A 98 7.40 9.17 -17.15
N GLU A 99 7.86 8.42 -16.15
CA GLU A 99 7.78 6.95 -16.10
C GLU A 99 6.49 6.46 -15.42
N PRO A 100 5.98 5.26 -15.76
CA PRO A 100 4.94 4.60 -14.98
C PRO A 100 5.46 4.25 -13.58
N PHE A 101 4.59 4.33 -12.57
CA PHE A 101 5.02 4.18 -11.18
C PHE A 101 4.02 3.43 -10.30
N GLY A 102 4.56 2.74 -9.30
CA GLY A 102 3.77 2.14 -8.23
C GLY A 102 3.31 3.17 -7.21
N VAL A 103 2.06 3.07 -6.76
CA VAL A 103 1.55 3.82 -5.60
C VAL A 103 1.10 2.84 -4.54
N ILE A 104 1.62 3.03 -3.33
CA ILE A 104 1.26 2.24 -2.16
C ILE A 104 0.71 3.17 -1.07
N LEU A 105 -0.49 2.86 -0.57
CA LEU A 105 -1.03 3.52 0.63
C LEU A 105 -0.36 2.95 1.89
N GLY A 106 0.20 3.86 2.69
CA GLY A 106 1.06 3.54 3.83
C GLY A 106 0.39 2.83 5.02
N ASP A 107 -0.91 2.56 4.96
CA ASP A 107 -1.71 1.86 5.97
C ASP A 107 -2.20 0.48 5.52
N ASP A 108 -1.90 0.07 4.29
CA ASP A 108 -2.23 -1.25 3.77
C ASP A 108 -1.00 -2.15 3.78
N VAL A 109 -1.08 -3.25 4.55
CA VAL A 109 -0.10 -4.34 4.51
C VAL A 109 -0.74 -5.52 3.80
N VAL A 110 -0.04 -6.10 2.83
CA VAL A 110 -0.50 -7.29 2.10
C VAL A 110 0.43 -8.45 2.40
N TYR A 111 -0.14 -9.57 2.85
CA TYR A 111 0.58 -10.82 3.04
C TYR A 111 0.30 -11.78 1.89
N THR A 112 1.33 -12.20 1.18
CA THR A 112 1.25 -13.13 0.04
C THR A 112 1.86 -14.50 0.33
N GLY A 113 2.41 -14.72 1.54
CA GLY A 113 3.17 -15.94 1.85
C GLY A 113 4.42 -16.04 0.97
N ASP A 114 4.64 -17.21 0.39
CA ASP A 114 5.72 -17.45 -0.58
C ASP A 114 5.35 -17.05 -2.02
N GLY A 115 4.16 -16.46 -2.20
CA GLY A 115 3.68 -15.96 -3.50
C GLY A 115 4.25 -14.59 -3.85
N GLU A 116 4.09 -14.22 -5.13
CA GLU A 116 4.55 -12.92 -5.65
C GLU A 116 3.96 -11.74 -4.87
N PRO A 117 4.73 -10.67 -4.62
CA PRO A 117 4.25 -9.45 -3.99
C PRO A 117 3.06 -8.84 -4.74
N ALA A 118 2.14 -8.19 -4.03
CA ALA A 118 0.94 -7.64 -4.65
C ALA A 118 1.27 -6.56 -5.69
N LEU A 119 2.22 -5.65 -5.41
CA LEU A 119 2.68 -4.69 -6.40
C LEU A 119 3.26 -5.37 -7.65
N LYS A 120 4.08 -6.41 -7.51
CA LYS A 120 4.63 -7.17 -8.65
C LYS A 120 3.52 -7.76 -9.53
N GLN A 121 2.51 -8.36 -8.92
CA GLN A 121 1.36 -8.89 -9.67
C GLN A 121 0.64 -7.80 -10.49
N LEU A 122 0.52 -6.58 -9.95
CA LEU A 122 -0.05 -5.44 -10.69
C LEU A 122 0.87 -4.97 -11.83
N MET A 123 2.18 -4.94 -11.60
CA MET A 123 3.17 -4.61 -12.63
C MET A 123 3.09 -5.59 -13.81
N ASP A 124 2.93 -6.89 -13.53
CA ASP A 124 2.80 -7.90 -14.59
C ASP A 124 1.52 -7.74 -15.40
N GLN A 125 0.46 -7.18 -14.81
CA GLN A 125 -0.76 -6.82 -15.53
C GLN A 125 -0.61 -5.51 -16.30
N TYR A 126 0.18 -4.57 -15.78
CA TYR A 126 0.56 -3.35 -16.52
C TYR A 126 1.32 -3.70 -17.79
N GLU A 127 2.32 -4.59 -17.72
CA GLU A 127 3.09 -5.03 -18.89
C GLU A 127 2.22 -5.65 -20.00
N LYS A 128 1.14 -6.35 -19.62
CA LYS A 128 0.20 -6.96 -20.58
C LYS A 128 -0.77 -5.96 -21.20
N THR A 129 -1.19 -4.97 -20.43
CA THR A 129 -2.33 -4.10 -20.78
C THR A 129 -1.91 -2.70 -21.25
N GLY A 130 -0.73 -2.23 -20.85
CA GLY A 130 -0.23 -0.87 -21.04
C GLY A 130 -1.04 0.23 -20.30
N GLY A 131 -2.09 -0.15 -19.57
CA GLY A 131 -2.98 0.76 -18.85
C GLY A 131 -2.73 0.78 -17.36
N ALA A 132 -3.19 1.81 -16.66
CA ALA A 132 -3.10 1.86 -15.21
C ALA A 132 -3.82 0.66 -14.58
N VAL A 133 -3.22 0.06 -13.55
CA VAL A 133 -3.75 -1.13 -12.87
C VAL A 133 -4.02 -0.81 -11.41
N ILE A 134 -5.23 -1.10 -10.97
CA ILE A 134 -5.72 -0.89 -9.60
C ILE A 134 -5.80 -2.24 -8.91
N GLY A 135 -5.10 -2.41 -7.79
CA GLY A 135 -5.27 -3.59 -6.96
C GLY A 135 -6.66 -3.58 -6.33
N CYS A 136 -7.42 -4.65 -6.49
CA CYS A 136 -8.79 -4.71 -5.97
C CYS A 136 -9.09 -6.04 -5.29
N GLN A 137 -10.09 -6.07 -4.41
CA GLN A 137 -10.71 -7.31 -3.94
C GLN A 137 -12.21 -7.08 -3.70
N ARG A 138 -12.97 -8.17 -3.66
CA ARG A 138 -14.37 -8.11 -3.24
C ARG A 138 -14.48 -7.88 -1.73
N VAL A 139 -15.29 -6.91 -1.32
CA VAL A 139 -15.55 -6.61 0.09
C VAL A 139 -16.97 -7.00 0.50
N ARG A 140 -17.23 -7.02 1.82
CA ARG A 140 -18.60 -7.14 2.33
C ARG A 140 -19.42 -5.91 2.00
N GLU A 141 -20.74 -6.07 1.87
CA GLU A 141 -21.64 -5.01 1.44
C GLU A 141 -21.60 -3.83 2.43
N GLU A 142 -21.60 -4.12 3.72
CA GLU A 142 -21.45 -3.15 4.80
C GLU A 142 -20.10 -2.41 4.80
N GLN A 143 -19.14 -2.84 3.99
CA GLN A 143 -17.81 -2.22 3.89
C GLN A 143 -17.63 -1.35 2.64
N VAL A 144 -18.59 -1.33 1.71
CA VAL A 144 -18.44 -0.61 0.42
C VAL A 144 -18.18 0.88 0.61
N SER A 145 -18.83 1.51 1.60
CA SER A 145 -18.67 2.94 1.92
C SER A 145 -17.30 3.31 2.50
N SER A 146 -16.39 2.36 2.68
CA SER A 146 -15.02 2.59 3.16
C SER A 146 -14.00 2.72 2.02
N TYR A 147 -14.38 2.42 0.77
CA TYR A 147 -13.44 2.27 -0.34
C TYR A 147 -13.91 2.98 -1.61
N GLY A 148 -12.99 3.17 -2.56
CA GLY A 148 -13.33 3.40 -3.96
C GLY A 148 -13.92 2.14 -4.57
N ILE A 149 -15.16 2.19 -5.03
CA ILE A 149 -15.86 1.04 -5.61
C ILE A 149 -15.84 1.13 -7.13
N ILE A 150 -15.36 0.06 -7.76
CA ILE A 150 -15.14 -0.04 -9.20
C ILE A 150 -16.41 -0.52 -9.89
N ASP A 151 -16.77 0.13 -10.98
CA ASP A 151 -17.67 -0.39 -12.01
C ASP A 151 -16.85 -0.80 -13.24
N GLY A 152 -17.11 -1.97 -13.78
CA GLY A 152 -16.31 -2.48 -14.88
C GLY A 152 -16.79 -3.78 -15.46
N VAL A 153 -16.24 -4.11 -16.62
CA VAL A 153 -16.54 -5.32 -17.38
C VAL A 153 -15.40 -6.30 -17.28
N LYS A 154 -15.73 -7.59 -17.19
CA LYS A 154 -14.72 -8.65 -17.16
C LYS A 154 -13.91 -8.68 -18.46
N THR A 155 -12.64 -9.02 -18.34
CA THR A 155 -11.79 -9.34 -19.48
C THR A 155 -11.74 -10.85 -19.71
N GLU A 156 -10.89 -11.31 -20.62
CA GLU A 156 -10.60 -12.74 -20.80
C GLU A 156 -9.87 -13.34 -19.58
N ASP A 157 -9.09 -12.53 -18.86
CA ASP A 157 -8.53 -12.90 -17.56
C ASP A 157 -9.63 -12.74 -16.48
N PRO A 158 -9.99 -13.83 -15.76
CA PRO A 158 -11.07 -13.81 -14.78
C PRO A 158 -10.79 -12.94 -13.54
N ASP A 159 -9.52 -12.65 -13.25
CA ASP A 159 -9.10 -11.80 -12.14
C ASP A 159 -8.90 -10.33 -12.58
N LEU A 160 -9.05 -10.02 -13.87
CA LEU A 160 -8.89 -8.68 -14.43
C LEU A 160 -10.21 -8.10 -14.93
N VAL A 161 -10.50 -6.88 -14.51
CA VAL A 161 -11.69 -6.10 -14.87
C VAL A 161 -11.25 -4.84 -15.58
N LYS A 162 -11.81 -4.56 -16.77
CA LYS A 162 -11.66 -3.26 -17.42
C LYS A 162 -12.57 -2.25 -16.73
N VAL A 163 -11.98 -1.20 -16.16
CA VAL A 163 -12.72 -0.20 -15.39
C VAL A 163 -13.45 0.73 -16.35
N LEU A 164 -14.75 0.89 -16.13
CA LEU A 164 -15.60 1.82 -16.87
C LEU A 164 -15.91 3.07 -16.04
N ASP A 165 -16.15 2.88 -14.75
CA ASP A 165 -16.41 3.95 -13.81
C ASP A 165 -15.94 3.57 -12.39
N MET A 166 -15.91 4.54 -11.48
CA MET A 166 -15.70 4.28 -10.05
C MET A 166 -16.17 5.43 -9.17
N ILE A 167 -16.50 5.11 -7.92
CA ILE A 167 -17.04 6.07 -6.96
C ILE A 167 -16.28 5.95 -5.64
N GLU A 168 -15.78 7.08 -5.12
CA GLU A 168 -15.12 7.16 -3.82
C GLU A 168 -16.13 7.12 -2.67
N LYS A 169 -16.07 6.06 -1.85
CA LYS A 169 -16.87 5.89 -0.63
C LYS A 169 -18.38 6.15 -0.89
N PRO A 170 -19.00 5.39 -1.80
CA PRO A 170 -20.43 5.51 -2.10
C PRO A 170 -21.27 5.07 -0.90
N SER A 171 -22.55 5.43 -0.88
CA SER A 171 -23.50 4.71 -0.02
C SER A 171 -23.65 3.24 -0.48
N ILE A 172 -24.32 2.40 0.31
CA ILE A 172 -24.58 1.01 -0.07
C ILE A 172 -25.45 0.97 -1.34
N GLU A 173 -26.42 1.87 -1.42
CA GLU A 173 -27.37 1.98 -2.53
C GLU A 173 -26.73 2.54 -3.81
N GLU A 174 -25.71 3.39 -3.66
CA GLU A 174 -24.97 4.00 -4.78
C GLU A 174 -23.81 3.13 -5.28
N ALA A 175 -23.43 2.08 -4.55
CA ALA A 175 -22.28 1.26 -4.90
C ALA A 175 -22.55 0.47 -6.20
N PRO A 176 -21.75 0.67 -7.28
CA PRO A 176 -22.00 0.01 -8.55
C PRO A 176 -21.63 -1.48 -8.51
N SER A 177 -20.80 -1.88 -7.54
CA SER A 177 -20.40 -3.26 -7.33
C SER A 177 -19.91 -3.47 -5.89
N ARG A 178 -19.25 -4.60 -5.62
CA ARG A 178 -18.52 -4.87 -4.37
C ARG A 178 -17.02 -4.99 -4.58
N ILE A 179 -16.50 -4.55 -5.73
CA ILE A 179 -15.08 -4.57 -6.07
C ILE A 179 -14.47 -3.28 -5.52
N ALA A 180 -13.71 -3.39 -4.44
CA ALA A 180 -13.05 -2.27 -3.80
C ALA A 180 -11.62 -2.11 -4.30
N ALA A 181 -11.24 -0.89 -4.65
CA ALA A 181 -9.85 -0.49 -4.81
C ALA A 181 -9.13 -0.59 -3.45
N LEU A 182 -8.00 -1.27 -3.45
CA LEU A 182 -7.13 -1.44 -2.30
C LEU A 182 -5.82 -0.72 -2.60
N GLY A 183 -5.09 -0.28 -1.57
CA GLY A 183 -4.01 0.70 -1.68
C GLY A 183 -2.73 0.27 -2.41
N ARG A 184 -2.84 -0.40 -3.56
CA ARG A 184 -1.78 -0.73 -4.53
C ARG A 184 -2.26 -0.32 -5.91
N TYR A 185 -1.45 0.47 -6.60
CA TYR A 185 -1.73 0.94 -7.94
C TYR A 185 -0.44 0.91 -8.76
N VAL A 186 -0.57 0.65 -10.06
CA VAL A 186 0.45 0.98 -11.07
C VAL A 186 -0.18 2.01 -11.99
N ILE A 187 0.40 3.21 -12.05
CA ILE A 187 -0.24 4.38 -12.68
C ILE A 187 0.67 4.92 -13.78
N THR A 188 0.05 5.36 -14.88
CA THR A 188 0.75 6.02 -15.98
C THR A 188 0.88 7.53 -15.75
N PRO A 189 1.90 8.19 -16.32
CA PRO A 189 2.17 9.63 -16.12
C PRO A 189 1.02 10.57 -16.49
N GLU A 190 0.08 10.11 -17.32
CA GLU A 190 -1.11 10.86 -17.72
C GLU A 190 -1.94 11.34 -16.52
N ILE A 191 -1.89 10.61 -15.39
CA ILE A 191 -2.57 10.96 -14.15
C ILE A 191 -2.23 12.37 -13.67
N PHE A 192 -1.00 12.85 -13.87
CA PHE A 192 -0.57 14.15 -13.36
C PHE A 192 -1.35 15.29 -14.00
N LYS A 193 -1.58 15.24 -15.32
CA LYS A 193 -2.37 16.25 -16.04
C LYS A 193 -3.82 16.28 -15.56
N ILE A 194 -4.35 15.11 -15.21
CA ILE A 194 -5.73 14.98 -14.71
C ILE A 194 -5.81 15.53 -13.28
N LEU A 195 -4.86 15.17 -12.41
CA LEU A 195 -4.81 15.62 -11.02
C LEU A 195 -4.67 17.14 -10.92
N GLU A 196 -3.90 17.79 -11.80
CA GLU A 196 -3.78 19.26 -11.86
C GLU A 196 -5.12 19.97 -12.09
N GLN A 197 -6.08 19.29 -12.74
CA GLN A 197 -7.41 19.82 -13.04
C GLN A 197 -8.49 19.25 -12.11
N THR A 198 -8.13 18.28 -11.26
CA THR A 198 -9.08 17.59 -10.39
C THR A 198 -9.48 18.50 -9.25
N LYS A 199 -10.78 18.80 -9.16
CA LYS A 199 -11.34 19.60 -8.07
C LYS A 199 -11.48 18.74 -6.80
N PRO A 200 -11.48 19.36 -5.61
CA PRO A 200 -11.78 18.65 -4.38
C PRO A 200 -13.14 17.94 -4.44
N GLY A 201 -13.14 16.65 -4.10
CA GLY A 201 -14.31 15.76 -4.11
C GLY A 201 -14.77 15.42 -2.70
N LYS A 202 -14.91 14.13 -2.42
CA LYS A 202 -15.35 13.62 -1.10
C LYS A 202 -14.43 14.17 0.00
N GLY A 203 -15.03 14.74 1.04
CA GLY A 203 -14.29 15.29 2.19
C GLY A 203 -13.56 16.61 1.92
N GLY A 204 -13.76 17.26 0.76
CA GLY A 204 -13.03 18.47 0.40
C GLY A 204 -11.56 18.21 0.01
N GLU A 205 -11.25 16.97 -0.36
CA GLU A 205 -9.91 16.50 -0.74
C GLU A 205 -9.83 16.18 -2.24
N ILE A 206 -8.66 16.37 -2.84
CA ILE A 206 -8.34 15.87 -4.19
C ILE A 206 -8.17 14.36 -4.09
N GLN A 207 -9.14 13.61 -4.62
CA GLN A 207 -9.17 12.16 -4.55
C GLN A 207 -8.47 11.54 -5.75
N LEU A 208 -7.67 10.50 -5.49
CA LEU A 208 -7.07 9.70 -6.56
C LEU A 208 -8.15 8.97 -7.39
N THR A 209 -9.20 8.49 -6.72
CA THR A 209 -10.35 7.82 -7.35
C THR A 209 -11.01 8.69 -8.41
N ASP A 210 -11.16 10.00 -8.17
CA ASP A 210 -11.75 10.92 -9.14
C ASP A 210 -10.87 11.09 -10.39
N ALA A 211 -9.55 11.09 -10.23
CA ALA A 211 -8.62 11.17 -11.35
C ALA A 211 -8.52 9.86 -12.14
N LEU A 212 -8.48 8.71 -11.44
CA LEU A 212 -8.53 7.38 -12.07
C LEU A 212 -9.85 7.15 -12.81
N ARG A 213 -10.96 7.69 -12.30
CA ARG A 213 -12.26 7.70 -12.98
C ARG A 213 -12.20 8.42 -14.34
N VAL A 214 -11.50 9.55 -14.41
CA VAL A 214 -11.29 10.27 -15.68
C VAL A 214 -10.43 9.44 -16.64
N MET A 215 -9.35 8.81 -16.14
CA MET A 215 -8.54 7.90 -16.95
C MET A 215 -9.33 6.70 -17.47
N ALA A 216 -10.23 6.13 -16.65
CA ALA A 216 -11.05 4.98 -17.01
C ALA A 216 -11.97 5.29 -18.21
N LYS A 217 -12.52 6.50 -18.26
CA LYS A 217 -13.33 6.97 -19.41
C LYS A 217 -12.54 7.04 -20.72
N ASN A 218 -11.21 7.12 -20.66
CA ASN A 218 -10.33 7.05 -21.84
C ASN A 218 -9.95 5.61 -22.21
N GLY A 219 -10.38 4.61 -21.44
CA GLY A 219 -10.25 3.18 -21.76
C GLY A 219 -8.97 2.49 -21.28
N ASN A 220 -8.12 3.18 -20.51
CA ASN A 220 -6.76 2.74 -20.13
C ASN A 220 -6.62 2.41 -18.64
N VAL A 221 -7.68 1.91 -17.99
CA VAL A 221 -7.65 1.53 -16.57
C VAL A 221 -8.22 0.13 -16.37
N TYR A 222 -7.50 -0.67 -15.59
CA TYR A 222 -7.86 -2.02 -15.22
C TYR A 222 -7.84 -2.18 -13.70
N ALA A 223 -8.66 -3.08 -13.18
CA ALA A 223 -8.64 -3.49 -11.80
C ALA A 223 -8.31 -4.97 -11.72
N TYR A 224 -7.31 -5.33 -10.92
CA TYR A 224 -6.79 -6.67 -10.79
C TYR A 224 -7.01 -7.23 -9.38
N ASN A 225 -7.68 -8.38 -9.32
CA ASN A 225 -7.96 -9.11 -8.09
C ASN A 225 -6.71 -9.89 -7.62
N PHE A 226 -5.75 -9.16 -7.06
CA PHE A 226 -4.47 -9.72 -6.64
C PHE A 226 -4.63 -10.82 -5.58
N LYS A 227 -3.71 -11.77 -5.59
CA LYS A 227 -3.65 -12.86 -4.62
C LYS A 227 -2.86 -12.39 -3.41
N GLY A 228 -3.51 -12.42 -2.26
CA GLY A 228 -2.91 -12.00 -1.00
C GLY A 228 -3.98 -11.61 0.02
N LYS A 229 -3.59 -11.54 1.28
CA LYS A 229 -4.45 -11.08 2.36
C LYS A 229 -4.07 -9.67 2.78
N ARG A 230 -4.96 -8.72 2.52
CA ARG A 230 -4.82 -7.32 2.97
C ARG A 230 -5.17 -7.20 4.46
N TYR A 231 -4.37 -6.40 5.17
CA TYR A 231 -4.66 -5.86 6.49
C TYR A 231 -4.68 -4.34 6.43
N ASP A 232 -5.84 -3.77 6.76
CA ASP A 232 -5.99 -2.33 6.97
C ASP A 232 -5.48 -1.97 8.38
N THR A 233 -4.22 -1.56 8.46
CA THR A 233 -3.60 -1.05 9.70
C THR A 233 -4.04 0.38 10.03
N GLY A 234 -4.81 0.98 9.11
CA GLY A 234 -5.55 2.22 9.28
C GLY A 234 -6.63 2.10 10.36
N ASN A 235 -7.26 0.93 10.48
CA ASN A 235 -8.27 0.64 11.49
C ASN A 235 -7.66 -0.11 12.69
N LYS A 236 -8.07 0.24 13.92
CA LYS A 236 -7.65 -0.46 15.16
C LYS A 236 -7.89 -1.97 15.07
N LEU A 237 -9.05 -2.40 14.58
CA LEU A 237 -9.38 -3.83 14.47
C LEU A 237 -8.53 -4.52 13.39
N GLY A 238 -8.29 -3.86 12.25
CA GLY A 238 -7.45 -4.41 11.20
C GLY A 238 -5.99 -4.54 11.64
N TYR A 239 -5.48 -3.56 12.39
CA TYR A 239 -4.17 -3.62 13.03
C TYR A 239 -4.05 -4.77 14.04
N LEU A 240 -5.06 -5.01 14.89
CA LEU A 240 -5.06 -6.15 15.81
C LEU A 240 -5.10 -7.50 15.08
N LYS A 241 -5.88 -7.61 14.00
CA LYS A 241 -5.87 -8.80 13.14
C LYS A 241 -4.50 -9.07 12.53
N ALA A 242 -3.83 -8.01 12.05
CA ALA A 242 -2.45 -8.11 11.56
C ALA A 242 -1.53 -8.60 12.67
N MET A 243 -1.58 -8.00 13.86
CA MET A 243 -0.76 -8.38 15.01
C MET A 243 -0.88 -9.88 15.35
N VAL A 244 -2.11 -10.37 15.46
CA VAL A 244 -2.38 -11.78 15.80
C VAL A 244 -1.89 -12.70 14.68
N GLU A 245 -2.23 -12.43 13.43
CA GLU A 245 -1.92 -13.34 12.34
C GLU A 245 -0.43 -13.36 11.98
N PHE A 246 0.27 -12.22 12.05
CA PHE A 246 1.72 -12.17 11.85
C PHE A 246 2.46 -12.85 13.01
N ALA A 247 2.03 -12.68 14.27
CA ALA A 247 2.61 -13.40 15.39
C ALA A 247 2.44 -14.92 15.24
N LEU A 248 1.26 -15.39 14.82
CA LEU A 248 0.98 -16.82 14.62
C LEU A 248 1.73 -17.46 13.45
N ARG A 249 2.25 -16.66 12.51
CA ARG A 249 3.04 -17.12 11.36
C ARG A 249 4.53 -17.29 11.66
N ARG A 250 5.02 -16.65 12.71
CA ARG A 250 6.43 -16.70 13.08
C ARG A 250 6.81 -18.05 13.69
N GLU A 251 7.93 -18.60 13.27
CA GLU A 251 8.41 -19.90 13.76
C GLU A 251 8.85 -19.85 15.23
N ASP A 252 9.42 -18.72 15.66
CA ASP A 252 9.98 -18.55 17.00
C ASP A 252 8.93 -18.30 18.10
N ILE A 253 7.87 -17.54 17.78
CA ILE A 253 6.81 -17.20 18.76
C ILE A 253 5.44 -17.83 18.45
N GLY A 254 5.17 -18.18 17.20
CA GLY A 254 3.86 -18.63 16.74
C GLY A 254 3.33 -19.87 17.45
N PRO A 255 4.13 -20.93 17.67
CA PRO A 255 3.70 -22.11 18.42
C PRO A 255 3.25 -21.78 19.85
N GLY A 256 4.06 -21.04 20.59
CA GLY A 256 3.75 -20.65 21.98
C GLY A 256 2.55 -19.71 22.06
N PHE A 257 2.47 -18.73 21.14
CA PHE A 257 1.36 -17.79 21.10
C PHE A 257 0.04 -18.47 20.76
N ARG A 258 0.05 -19.47 19.87
CA ARG A 258 -1.14 -20.27 19.54
C ARG A 258 -1.69 -21.02 20.76
N GLU A 259 -0.82 -21.62 21.57
CA GLU A 259 -1.27 -22.30 22.78
C GLU A 259 -1.84 -21.33 23.80
N TYR A 260 -1.23 -20.16 23.98
CA TYR A 260 -1.77 -19.10 24.82
C TYR A 260 -3.17 -18.66 24.37
N LEU A 261 -3.40 -18.41 23.08
CA LEU A 261 -4.70 -17.98 22.57
C LEU A 261 -5.82 -19.00 22.83
N LYS A 262 -5.51 -20.31 22.85
CA LYS A 262 -6.48 -21.37 23.19
C LYS A 262 -6.91 -21.35 24.66
N THR A 263 -6.15 -20.70 25.54
CA THR A 263 -6.51 -20.55 26.97
C THR A 263 -7.45 -19.38 27.23
N LEU A 264 -7.68 -18.53 26.23
CA LEU A 264 -8.60 -17.41 26.33
C LEU A 264 -10.05 -17.88 26.18
N GLU A 265 -10.95 -17.31 26.99
CA GLU A 265 -12.39 -17.44 26.77
C GLU A 265 -12.80 -16.46 25.65
N LEU A 266 -13.01 -16.98 24.43
CA LEU A 266 -13.31 -16.22 23.21
C LEU A 266 -14.72 -16.51 22.67
#